data_AF-A0A0G2EMN7-F1
#
_entry.id   AF-A0A0G2EMN7-F1
#
_cell.length_a   1.000
_cell.length_b   1.000
_cell.length_c   1.000
_cell.angle_alpha   90.00
_cell.angle_beta   90.00
_cell.angle_gamma   90.00
#
_symmetry.space_group_name_H-M   'P 1'
#
loop_
_entity.id
_entity.type
_entity.pdbx_description
1 polymer ?
#
loop_
_entity_poly.entity_id
_entity_poly.type
_entity_poly.pdbx_seq_one_letter_code
_entity_poly.pdbx_strand_id
1 'polypeptide(L)'
;MKAADANWAHIKPEVFALITEAVTSGEQIVNTVERTSSESGQDGVGEDSLEASEDDDEVVGMIKELLETRIRPAIQEDGGDIEFRGFHDGQVLLKLRGACRTCDSSTVTLKNGIESMLMHYIEEVKGVQQVLDQEEEIAMKEFAKFEEKLKQQKGPDAVAGTVGKGSLDTVEA
;
A
#
# COMPACT_ATOMS: atom_id res chain seq x y z
N MET A 1 17.03 -18.63 23.07
CA MET A 1 18.23 -19.39 22.69
C MET A 1 17.94 -20.03 21.34
N LYS A 2 18.41 -19.45 20.22
CA LYS A 2 18.09 -19.94 18.87
C LYS A 2 18.96 -21.15 18.55
N ALA A 3 18.36 -22.33 18.38
CA ALA A 3 19.06 -23.48 17.82
C ALA A 3 19.40 -23.17 16.36
N ALA A 4 20.69 -23.24 16.01
CA ALA A 4 21.23 -22.70 14.77
C ALA A 4 21.06 -23.63 13.55
N ASP A 5 20.31 -24.72 13.70
CA ASP A 5 20.25 -25.81 12.72
C ASP A 5 18.91 -26.57 12.73
N ALA A 6 17.83 -25.89 13.14
CA ALA A 6 16.48 -26.44 13.12
C ALA A 6 16.06 -26.88 11.70
N ASN A 7 16.14 -28.18 11.44
CA ASN A 7 15.85 -28.76 10.13
C ASN A 7 14.34 -28.66 9.84
N TRP A 8 14.01 -27.85 8.84
CA TRP A 8 12.65 -27.54 8.40
C TRP A 8 11.80 -28.78 8.12
N ALA A 9 12.40 -29.88 7.64
CA ALA A 9 11.67 -31.12 7.36
C ALA A 9 11.00 -31.72 8.61
N HIS A 10 11.57 -31.48 9.80
CA HIS A 10 11.04 -32.00 11.06
C HIS A 10 10.04 -31.06 11.73
N ILE A 11 10.10 -29.76 11.45
CA ILE A 11 9.23 -28.75 12.08
C ILE A 11 8.02 -28.41 11.20
N LYS A 12 8.16 -28.58 9.87
CA LYS A 12 7.07 -28.35 8.91
C LYS A 12 5.78 -29.10 9.24
N PRO A 13 5.79 -30.39 9.64
CA PRO A 13 4.56 -31.10 9.97
C PRO A 13 3.82 -30.50 11.17
N GLU A 14 4.55 -30.11 12.23
CA GLU A 14 3.94 -29.50 13.43
C GLU A 14 3.40 -28.10 13.13
N VAL A 15 4.18 -27.26 12.44
CA VAL A 15 3.72 -25.91 12.06
C VAL A 15 2.52 -25.98 11.12
N PHE A 16 2.52 -26.90 10.16
CA PHE A 16 1.41 -27.07 9.24
C PHE A 16 0.14 -27.58 9.94
N ALA A 17 0.29 -28.50 10.90
CA ALA A 17 -0.84 -28.97 11.71
C ALA A 17 -1.45 -27.82 12.52
N LEU A 18 -0.63 -27.02 13.20
CA LEU A 18 -1.09 -25.86 13.98
C LEU A 18 -1.77 -24.80 13.11
N ILE A 19 -1.24 -24.50 11.92
CA ILE A 19 -1.86 -23.56 10.98
C ILE A 19 -3.19 -24.12 10.45
N THR A 20 -3.23 -25.40 10.06
CA THR A 20 -4.45 -26.01 9.50
C THR A 20 -5.53 -26.13 10.57
N GLU A 21 -5.16 -26.49 11.79
CA GLU A 21 -6.05 -26.52 12.94
C GLU A 21 -6.59 -25.12 13.23
N ALA A 22 -5.74 -24.09 13.27
CA ALA A 22 -6.19 -22.71 13.42
C ALA A 22 -7.19 -22.31 12.32
N VAL A 23 -6.85 -22.54 11.03
CA VAL A 23 -7.71 -22.21 9.87
C VAL A 23 -9.03 -22.99 9.88
N THR A 24 -9.03 -24.24 10.32
CA THR A 24 -10.23 -25.10 10.30
C THR A 24 -11.06 -24.94 11.58
N SER A 25 -10.47 -24.47 12.68
CA SER A 25 -11.15 -24.23 13.96
C SER A 25 -12.17 -23.08 13.89
N GLY A 26 -12.14 -22.28 12.82
CA GLY A 26 -13.04 -21.14 12.65
C GLY A 26 -12.74 -19.96 13.57
N GLU A 27 -11.62 -20.00 14.30
CA GLU A 27 -11.16 -18.89 15.12
C GLU A 27 -10.70 -17.73 14.22
N GLN A 28 -10.97 -16.49 14.61
CA GLN A 28 -10.48 -15.32 13.87
C GLN A 28 -8.96 -15.22 14.04
N ILE A 29 -8.20 -15.75 13.07
CA ILE A 29 -6.73 -15.77 13.09
C ILE A 29 -6.15 -14.41 12.66
N VAL A 30 -6.97 -13.57 12.03
CA VAL A 30 -6.63 -12.20 11.69
C VAL A 30 -7.03 -11.28 12.85
N ASN A 31 -6.03 -10.65 13.46
CA ASN A 31 -6.27 -9.56 14.40
C ASN A 31 -6.60 -8.31 13.57
N THR A 32 -7.86 -8.18 13.13
CA THR A 32 -8.38 -6.85 12.79
C THR A 32 -8.52 -6.13 14.11
N VAL A 33 -7.89 -4.97 14.24
CA VAL A 33 -7.84 -4.20 15.47
C VAL A 33 -9.25 -3.75 15.87
N GLU A 34 -9.97 -4.56 16.66
CA GLU A 34 -11.15 -4.10 17.39
C GLU A 34 -10.66 -3.26 18.57
N ARG A 35 -10.63 -1.93 18.38
CA ARG A 35 -10.45 -0.98 19.48
C ARG A 35 -11.79 -0.83 20.18
N THR A 36 -11.87 -1.31 21.41
CA THR A 36 -13.02 -1.15 22.29
C THR A 36 -13.33 0.34 22.49
N SER A 37 -14.61 0.67 22.32
CA SER A 37 -15.19 1.99 22.53
C SER A 37 -14.95 2.52 23.95
N SER A 38 -13.93 3.37 24.15
CA SER A 38 -14.00 4.50 25.10
C SER A 38 -12.85 5.49 24.86
N GLU A 39 -13.24 6.68 24.40
CA GLU A 39 -12.61 7.99 24.60
C GLU A 39 -11.19 8.24 24.04
N SER A 40 -11.20 9.06 22.97
CA SER A 40 -10.09 9.83 22.38
C SER A 40 -9.01 9.07 21.61
N GLY A 41 -9.19 8.98 20.29
CA GLY A 41 -8.14 8.57 19.35
C GLY A 41 -8.73 7.97 18.06
N GLN A 42 -8.83 8.82 17.04
CA GLN A 42 -9.30 8.53 15.69
C GLN A 42 -8.52 7.37 15.02
N ASP A 43 -9.15 6.79 13.99
CA ASP A 43 -8.65 5.82 13.01
C ASP A 43 -8.47 4.35 13.44
N GLY A 44 -9.17 3.46 12.72
CA GLY A 44 -8.68 2.10 12.51
C GLY A 44 -9.65 0.93 12.35
N VAL A 45 -10.94 1.11 12.00
CA VAL A 45 -11.77 0.00 11.46
C VAL A 45 -12.37 0.50 10.16
N GLY A 46 -11.78 0.06 9.04
CA GLY A 46 -12.03 0.60 7.71
C GLY A 46 -13.37 0.15 7.17
N GLU A 47 -14.36 1.02 7.28
CA GLU A 47 -15.45 1.12 6.32
C GLU A 47 -14.81 1.16 4.92
N ASP A 48 -15.24 0.28 4.01
CA ASP A 48 -14.68 0.26 2.67
C ASP A 48 -14.95 1.63 2.05
N SER A 49 -13.89 2.39 1.76
CA SER A 49 -14.05 3.81 1.42
C SER A 49 -14.77 4.02 0.09
N LEU A 50 -15.01 2.95 -0.67
CA LEU A 50 -15.74 2.94 -1.93
C LEU A 50 -17.19 2.47 -1.75
N GLU A 51 -17.60 2.00 -0.58
CA GLU A 51 -19.01 1.77 -0.29
C GLU A 51 -19.78 3.10 -0.36
N ALA A 52 -20.86 3.07 -1.14
CA ALA A 52 -21.78 4.18 -1.28
C ALA A 52 -22.61 4.30 0.01
N SER A 53 -22.55 5.47 0.63
CA SER A 53 -23.36 5.85 1.78
C SER A 53 -24.56 6.68 1.32
N GLU A 54 -25.68 6.63 2.06
CA GLU A 54 -26.89 7.39 1.71
C GLU A 54 -26.71 8.92 1.78
N ASP A 55 -25.62 9.39 2.42
CA ASP A 55 -25.27 10.81 2.58
C ASP A 55 -24.25 11.29 1.53
N ASP A 56 -23.76 10.42 0.65
CA ASP A 56 -22.79 10.82 -0.40
C ASP A 56 -23.47 11.73 -1.44
N ASP A 57 -22.80 12.81 -1.81
CA ASP A 57 -23.18 13.61 -2.98
C ASP A 57 -23.21 12.72 -4.25
N GLU A 58 -24.11 13.03 -5.20
CA GLU A 58 -24.28 12.26 -6.44
C GLU A 58 -22.95 12.07 -7.19
N VAL A 59 -22.12 13.11 -7.23
CA VAL A 59 -20.78 13.08 -7.83
C VAL A 59 -19.84 12.13 -7.09
N VAL A 60 -19.87 12.12 -5.75
CA VAL A 60 -19.08 11.21 -4.93
C VAL A 60 -19.51 9.76 -5.15
N GLY A 61 -20.81 9.51 -5.21
CA GLY A 61 -21.36 8.20 -5.55
C GLY A 61 -20.87 7.69 -6.91
N MET A 62 -20.90 8.55 -7.95
CA MET A 62 -20.35 8.21 -9.27
C MET A 62 -18.85 7.92 -9.24
N ILE A 63 -18.06 8.71 -8.50
CA ILE A 63 -16.62 8.48 -8.33
C ILE A 63 -16.38 7.12 -7.69
N LYS A 64 -17.04 6.84 -6.57
CA LYS A 64 -16.92 5.58 -5.83
C LYS A 64 -17.32 4.38 -6.69
N GLU A 65 -18.43 4.46 -7.42
CA GLU A 65 -18.88 3.39 -8.32
C GLU A 65 -17.86 3.11 -9.44
N LEU A 66 -17.32 4.14 -10.08
CA LEU A 66 -16.33 3.96 -11.14
C LEU A 66 -15.02 3.37 -10.60
N LEU A 67 -14.62 3.80 -9.40
CA LEU A 67 -13.46 3.25 -8.70
C LEU A 67 -13.66 1.77 -8.42
N GLU A 68 -14.77 1.39 -7.81
CA GLU A 68 -15.06 0.01 -7.41
C GLU A 68 -15.24 -0.93 -8.62
N THR A 69 -15.97 -0.49 -9.65
CA THR A 69 -16.36 -1.37 -10.76
C THR A 69 -15.30 -1.52 -11.84
N ARG A 70 -14.36 -0.57 -11.98
CA ARG A 70 -13.40 -0.57 -13.10
C ARG A 70 -11.95 -0.40 -12.69
N ILE A 71 -11.66 0.51 -11.76
CA ILE A 71 -10.29 0.90 -11.44
C ILE A 71 -9.67 -0.05 -10.42
N ARG A 72 -10.38 -0.30 -9.32
CA ARG A 72 -9.94 -1.19 -8.24
C ARG A 72 -9.63 -2.61 -8.71
N PRO A 73 -10.43 -3.26 -9.58
CA PRO A 73 -10.12 -4.61 -10.07
C PRO A 73 -8.79 -4.67 -10.83
N ALA A 74 -8.52 -3.66 -11.67
CA ALA A 74 -7.26 -3.58 -12.42
C ALA A 74 -6.06 -3.35 -11.49
N ILE A 75 -6.20 -2.51 -10.46
CA ILE A 75 -5.15 -2.26 -9.47
C ILE A 75 -4.88 -3.49 -8.60
N GLN A 76 -5.93 -4.22 -8.23
CA GLN A 76 -5.82 -5.45 -7.43
C GLN A 76 -5.17 -6.58 -8.21
N GLU A 77 -5.38 -6.65 -9.54
CA GLU A 77 -4.66 -7.59 -10.41
C GLU A 77 -3.13 -7.36 -10.35
N ASP A 78 -2.70 -6.09 -10.25
CA ASP A 78 -1.30 -5.69 -10.07
C ASP A 78 -0.80 -5.81 -8.61
N GLY A 79 -1.63 -6.30 -7.69
CA GLY A 79 -1.28 -6.45 -6.26
C GLY A 79 -1.27 -5.13 -5.46
N GLY A 80 -2.00 -4.13 -5.95
CA GLY A 80 -2.28 -2.89 -5.23
C GLY A 80 -3.69 -2.83 -4.65
N ASP A 81 -4.00 -1.71 -4.01
CA ASP A 81 -5.39 -1.32 -3.72
C ASP A 81 -5.49 0.21 -3.72
N ILE A 82 -6.72 0.73 -3.71
CA ILE A 82 -7.00 2.17 -3.72
C ILE A 82 -8.05 2.51 -2.67
N GLU A 83 -7.84 3.60 -1.94
CA GLU A 83 -8.81 4.16 -1.02
C GLU A 83 -9.22 5.56 -1.46
N PHE A 84 -10.53 5.79 -1.51
CA PHE A 84 -11.08 7.13 -1.67
C PHE A 84 -10.96 7.90 -0.35
N ARG A 85 -10.45 9.14 -0.42
CA ARG A 85 -10.20 9.98 0.76
C ARG A 85 -11.03 11.26 0.77
N GLY A 86 -11.73 11.54 -0.32
CA GLY A 86 -12.62 12.69 -0.44
C GLY A 86 -12.60 13.32 -1.82
N PHE A 87 -13.53 14.24 -2.04
CA PHE A 87 -13.63 15.02 -3.26
C PHE A 87 -13.95 16.48 -2.89
N HIS A 88 -13.12 17.42 -3.35
CA HIS A 88 -13.35 18.85 -3.15
C HIS A 88 -12.75 19.66 -4.30
N ASP A 89 -13.40 20.76 -4.69
CA ASP A 89 -12.94 21.70 -5.74
C ASP A 89 -12.64 21.05 -7.11
N GLY A 90 -13.23 19.88 -7.39
CA GLY A 90 -12.94 19.08 -8.59
C GLY A 90 -11.71 18.19 -8.47
N GLN A 91 -11.09 18.08 -7.29
CA GLN A 91 -9.95 17.22 -7.01
C GLN A 91 -10.39 15.98 -6.23
N VAL A 92 -10.08 14.81 -6.78
CA VAL A 92 -10.32 13.52 -6.11
C VAL A 92 -9.09 13.14 -5.30
N LEU A 93 -9.25 13.00 -3.99
CA LEU A 93 -8.19 12.58 -3.07
C LEU A 93 -8.19 11.05 -3.00
N LEU A 94 -7.08 10.43 -3.39
CA LEU A 94 -6.93 8.97 -3.40
C LEU A 94 -5.68 8.56 -2.65
N LYS A 95 -5.75 7.44 -1.95
CA LYS A 95 -4.58 6.80 -1.36
C LYS A 95 -4.33 5.46 -2.04
N LEU A 96 -3.16 5.33 -2.65
CA LEU A 96 -2.71 4.07 -3.24
C LEU A 96 -2.09 3.19 -2.16
N ARG A 97 -2.33 1.88 -2.23
CA ARG A 97 -1.78 0.85 -1.34
C ARG A 97 -1.11 -0.27 -2.15
N GLY A 98 -0.29 -1.07 -1.46
CA GLY A 98 0.36 -2.24 -2.05
C GLY A 98 1.44 -1.91 -3.09
N ALA A 99 1.52 -2.74 -4.13
CA ALA A 99 2.57 -2.67 -5.15
C ALA A 99 2.65 -1.30 -5.85
N CYS A 100 1.52 -0.60 -5.97
CA CYS A 100 1.40 0.70 -6.63
C CYS A 100 2.19 1.85 -5.96
N ARG A 101 2.75 1.61 -4.77
CA ARG A 101 3.59 2.57 -4.03
C ARG A 101 5.09 2.33 -4.17
N THR A 102 5.50 1.20 -4.72
CA THR A 102 6.88 0.71 -4.62
C THR A 102 7.84 1.33 -5.62
N CYS A 103 7.32 2.00 -6.66
CA CYS A 103 8.09 2.66 -7.69
C CYS A 103 7.45 3.99 -8.08
N ASP A 104 8.17 5.10 -7.90
CA ASP A 104 7.67 6.45 -8.19
C ASP A 104 7.17 6.60 -9.64
N SER A 105 7.87 5.98 -10.60
CA SER A 105 7.47 6.02 -12.01
C SER A 105 6.12 5.33 -12.26
N SER A 106 5.86 4.22 -11.56
CA SER A 106 4.61 3.48 -11.68
C SER A 106 3.47 4.23 -11.00
N THR A 107 3.74 4.87 -9.85
CA THR A 107 2.77 5.70 -9.13
C THR A 107 2.27 6.87 -9.99
N VAL A 108 3.17 7.60 -10.67
CA VAL A 108 2.78 8.70 -11.57
C VAL A 108 1.95 8.20 -12.75
N THR A 109 2.37 7.09 -13.37
CA THR A 109 1.68 6.54 -14.55
C THR A 109 0.27 6.07 -14.19
N LEU A 110 0.14 5.35 -13.08
CA LEU A 110 -1.15 4.85 -12.59
C LEU A 110 -2.08 6.02 -12.22
N LYS A 111 -1.56 7.00 -11.48
CA LYS A 111 -2.30 8.20 -11.10
C LYS A 111 -2.85 8.94 -12.33
N ASN A 112 -2.05 9.10 -13.38
CA ASN A 112 -2.48 9.73 -14.63
C ASN A 112 -3.54 8.90 -15.37
N GLY A 113 -3.45 7.57 -15.33
CA GLY A 113 -4.47 6.68 -15.90
C GLY A 113 -5.82 6.80 -15.19
N ILE A 114 -5.80 6.78 -13.85
CA ILE A 114 -6.98 6.97 -13.00
C ILE A 114 -7.60 8.34 -13.24
N GLU A 115 -6.77 9.39 -13.26
CA GLU A 115 -7.20 10.77 -13.52
C GLU A 115 -7.88 10.91 -14.88
N SER A 116 -7.26 10.38 -15.94
CA SER A 116 -7.82 10.42 -17.29
C SER A 116 -9.16 9.71 -17.39
N MET A 117 -9.32 8.58 -16.69
CA MET A 117 -10.60 7.86 -16.65
C MET A 117 -11.68 8.65 -15.90
N LEU A 118 -11.38 9.15 -14.71
CA LEU A 118 -12.36 9.90 -13.91
C LEU A 118 -12.83 11.17 -14.65
N MET A 119 -11.90 11.93 -15.21
CA MET A 119 -12.22 13.15 -16.00
C MET A 119 -13.02 12.84 -17.26
N HIS A 120 -12.89 11.63 -17.83
CA HIS A 120 -13.66 11.25 -19.02
C HIS A 120 -15.11 10.91 -18.69
N TYR A 121 -15.36 10.32 -17.52
CA TYR A 121 -16.70 9.87 -17.11
C TYR A 121 -17.45 10.88 -16.24
N ILE A 122 -16.75 11.81 -15.59
CA ILE A 122 -17.32 12.75 -14.60
C ILE A 122 -16.78 14.15 -14.90
N GLU A 123 -17.61 15.04 -15.43
CA GLU A 123 -17.19 16.38 -15.89
C GLU A 123 -16.75 17.30 -14.74
N GLU A 124 -17.25 17.06 -13.52
CA GLU A 124 -16.89 17.78 -12.30
C GLU A 124 -15.47 17.46 -11.83
N VAL A 125 -14.89 16.33 -12.25
CA VAL A 125 -13.53 15.96 -11.90
C VAL A 125 -12.54 16.70 -12.80
N LYS A 126 -11.65 17.48 -12.18
CA LYS A 126 -10.56 18.22 -12.83
C LYS A 126 -9.20 17.56 -12.65
N GLY A 127 -9.06 16.69 -11.65
CA GLY A 127 -7.81 16.00 -11.39
C GLY A 127 -7.87 15.06 -10.19
N VAL A 128 -6.77 14.33 -10.00
CA VAL A 128 -6.58 13.42 -8.88
C VAL A 128 -5.37 13.87 -8.06
N GLN A 129 -5.44 13.74 -6.75
CA GLN A 129 -4.31 13.97 -5.85
C GLN A 129 -4.06 12.74 -4.99
N GLN A 130 -2.83 12.24 -5.02
CA GLN A 130 -2.42 11.19 -4.11
C GLN A 130 -2.19 11.80 -2.73
N VAL A 131 -2.85 11.23 -1.73
CA VAL A 131 -2.59 11.56 -0.32
C VAL A 131 -1.79 10.44 0.34
N LEU A 132 -0.92 10.84 1.24
CA LEU A 132 -0.12 9.96 2.09
C LEU A 132 -0.65 10.07 3.51
N ASP A 133 -0.50 9.01 4.32
CA ASP A 133 -0.84 9.14 5.73
C ASP A 133 0.19 10.03 6.44
N GLN A 134 -0.22 10.57 7.59
CA GLN A 134 0.65 11.40 8.41
C GLN A 134 1.96 10.69 8.80
N GLU A 135 1.90 9.39 9.10
CA GLU A 135 3.08 8.60 9.42
C GLU A 135 4.07 8.52 8.26
N GLU A 136 3.55 8.42 7.03
CA GLU A 136 4.33 8.30 5.81
C GLU A 136 4.94 9.64 5.41
N GLU A 137 4.20 10.72 5.58
CA GLU A 137 4.74 12.08 5.47
C GLU A 137 5.89 12.32 6.45
N ILE A 138 5.74 11.87 7.70
CA ILE A 138 6.79 11.99 8.73
C ILE A 138 8.00 11.17 8.31
N ALA A 139 7.81 9.92 7.88
CA ALA A 139 8.89 9.05 7.43
C ALA A 139 9.68 9.68 6.26
N MET A 140 8.99 10.22 5.25
CA MET A 140 9.64 10.90 4.13
C MET A 140 10.42 12.16 4.58
N LYS A 141 9.83 12.97 5.47
CA LYS A 141 10.48 14.17 6.02
C LYS A 141 11.75 13.81 6.81
N GLU A 142 11.70 12.76 7.62
CA GLU A 142 12.85 12.29 8.39
C GLU A 142 13.94 11.69 7.49
N PHE A 143 13.55 10.93 6.45
CA PHE A 143 14.50 10.39 5.48
C PHE A 143 15.22 11.51 4.70
N ALA A 144 14.50 12.53 4.25
CA ALA A 144 15.09 13.69 3.57
C ALA A 144 16.09 14.44 4.46
N LYS A 145 15.74 14.66 5.74
CA LYS A 145 16.67 15.25 6.73
C LYS A 145 17.91 14.38 6.93
N PHE A 146 17.75 13.07 6.92
CA PHE A 146 18.87 12.12 7.06
C PHE A 146 19.80 12.16 5.85
N GLU A 147 19.27 12.19 4.63
CA GLU A 147 20.07 12.35 3.41
C GLU A 147 20.84 13.68 3.39
N GLU A 148 20.22 14.77 3.83
CA GLU A 148 20.89 16.07 3.91
C GLU A 148 22.06 16.04 4.91
N LYS A 149 21.87 15.42 6.07
CA LYS A 149 22.94 15.21 7.05
C LYS A 149 24.07 14.33 6.50
N LEU A 150 23.75 13.28 5.74
CA LEU A 150 24.75 12.45 5.06
C LEU A 150 25.55 13.24 4.03
N LYS A 151 24.90 14.10 3.24
CA LYS A 151 25.56 14.99 2.26
C LYS A 151 26.48 16.01 2.93
N GLN A 152 26.15 16.47 4.14
CA GLN A 152 27.01 17.37 4.91
C GLN A 152 28.21 16.65 5.55
N GLN A 153 28.11 15.35 5.82
CA GLN A 153 29.20 14.55 6.41
C GLN A 153 30.15 13.91 5.38
N LYS A 154 29.68 13.62 4.16
CA LYS A 154 30.50 13.07 3.07
C LYS A 154 30.92 14.17 2.08
N GLY A 155 32.22 14.48 2.05
CA GLY A 155 32.83 15.29 0.99
C GLY A 155 32.67 14.66 -0.41
N PRO A 156 33.01 15.39 -1.48
CA PRO A 156 32.54 15.18 -2.87
C PRO A 156 32.94 13.85 -3.56
N ASP A 157 33.58 12.91 -2.88
CA ASP A 157 34.10 11.64 -3.45
C ASP A 157 33.42 10.37 -2.89
N ALA A 158 32.24 10.48 -2.30
CA ALA A 158 31.50 9.31 -1.84
C ALA A 158 30.75 8.60 -2.98
N VAL A 159 31.49 7.97 -3.90
CA VAL A 159 30.92 6.94 -4.79
C VAL A 159 30.50 5.72 -3.96
N ALA A 160 29.27 5.24 -4.18
CA ALA A 160 28.83 3.95 -3.68
C ALA A 160 29.62 2.84 -4.41
N GLY A 161 30.78 2.44 -3.88
CA GLY A 161 31.44 1.18 -4.26
C GLY A 161 30.64 0.00 -3.69
N THR A 162 30.48 -1.15 -4.34
CA THR A 162 31.18 -1.74 -5.48
C THR A 162 30.32 -2.82 -6.13
N VAL A 163 30.37 -2.86 -7.46
CA VAL A 163 30.15 -4.03 -8.34
C VAL A 163 30.60 -5.34 -7.70
N GLY A 164 29.68 -6.30 -7.56
CA GLY A 164 29.98 -7.71 -7.34
C GLY A 164 29.95 -8.46 -8.67
N LYS A 165 31.11 -8.63 -9.31
CA LYS A 165 31.30 -9.48 -10.49
C LYS A 165 31.87 -10.82 -10.03
N GLY A 166 31.12 -11.90 -10.23
CA GLY A 166 31.55 -13.30 -10.05
C GLY A 166 30.43 -14.21 -10.55
N SER A 167 30.36 -14.42 -11.86
CA SER A 167 30.84 -15.62 -12.57
C SER A 167 29.74 -16.69 -12.65
N LEU A 168 29.38 -17.00 -13.89
CA LEU A 168 28.52 -18.12 -14.28
C LEU A 168 29.03 -19.41 -13.65
N ASP A 169 28.10 -20.29 -13.25
CA ASP A 169 28.16 -21.70 -13.63
C ASP A 169 26.74 -22.30 -13.61
N THR A 170 26.27 -22.62 -14.81
CA THR A 170 25.17 -23.54 -15.14
C THR A 170 25.42 -24.93 -14.55
N VAL A 171 24.41 -25.54 -13.92
CA VAL A 171 24.32 -27.00 -13.78
C VAL A 171 22.90 -27.43 -14.14
N GLU A 172 22.78 -28.01 -15.33
CA GLU A 172 21.80 -29.07 -15.64
C GLU A 172 22.47 -30.41 -15.32
N ALA A 173 21.81 -31.25 -14.53
CA ALA A 173 21.85 -32.71 -14.58
C ALA A 173 20.71 -33.27 -13.72
#